data_AF-A0A960UIV8-F1
#
_entry.id   AF-A0A960UIV8-F1
#
_cell.length_a   1.000
_cell.length_b   1.000
_cell.length_c   1.000
_cell.angle_alpha   90.00
_cell.angle_beta   90.00
_cell.angle_gamma   90.00
#
_symmetry.space_group_name_H-M   'P 1'
#
loop_
_entity.id
_entity.type
_entity.pdbx_description
1 polymer ?
#
loop_
_entity_poly.entity_id
_entity_poly.type
_entity_poly.pdbx_seq_one_letter_code
_entity_poly.pdbx_strand_id
1 'polypeptide(L)'
;MSWKGIIEEMKHTGRFIDRPSYSDADLDKWEKDHGCRFPESFRGILTQGSYEIANFYFHPLKESAEFPDFAIFAQWNDDSFAFKRGPEQDKAVFVLLSGEKPLQKFENFEQFFRNVAALTAQSNNPE
;
A
#
# COMPACT_ATOMS: atom_id res chain seq x y z
N MET A 1 11.23 5.68 -11.37
CA MET A 1 12.05 5.52 -10.14
C MET A 1 11.47 4.31 -9.45
N SER A 2 12.15 3.17 -9.49
CA SER A 2 11.57 1.88 -9.09
C SER A 2 11.27 1.84 -7.59
N TRP A 3 10.38 0.95 -7.16
CA TRP A 3 10.02 0.74 -5.74
C TRP A 3 11.25 0.55 -4.83
N LYS A 4 12.30 -0.09 -5.33
CA LYS A 4 13.60 -0.22 -4.64
C LYS A 4 14.22 1.13 -4.28
N GLY A 5 14.15 2.10 -5.18
CA GLY A 5 14.67 3.45 -4.95
C GLY A 5 13.90 4.21 -3.86
N ILE A 6 12.59 3.96 -3.74
CA ILE A 6 11.77 4.55 -2.67
C ILE A 6 12.19 3.99 -1.31
N ILE A 7 12.48 2.69 -1.23
CA ILE A 7 12.96 2.05 0.00
C ILE A 7 14.33 2.61 0.42
N GLU A 8 15.25 2.77 -0.53
CA GLU A 8 16.56 3.36 -0.25
C GLU A 8 16.43 4.80 0.26
N GLU A 9 15.53 5.61 -0.31
CA GLU A 9 15.24 6.95 0.21
C GLU A 9 14.68 6.93 1.65
N MET A 10 13.77 5.99 1.94
CA MET A 10 13.23 5.81 3.30
C MET A 10 14.31 5.35 4.29
N LYS A 11 15.29 4.56 3.85
CA LYS A 11 16.49 4.20 4.65
C LYS A 11 17.34 5.42 4.94
N HIS A 12 17.65 6.22 3.91
CA HIS A 12 18.46 7.42 4.06
C HIS A 12 17.82 8.47 4.98
N THR A 13 16.50 8.55 5.03
CA THR A 13 15.75 9.47 5.89
C THR A 13 15.51 8.93 7.31
N GLY A 14 15.97 7.71 7.64
CA GLY A 14 15.79 7.09 8.95
C GLY A 14 14.37 6.58 9.23
N ARG A 15 13.51 6.51 8.20
CA ARG A 15 12.09 6.09 8.30
C ARG A 15 11.86 4.65 7.89
N PHE A 16 12.94 3.91 7.70
CA PHE A 16 12.89 2.49 7.41
C PHE A 16 13.33 1.71 8.64
N ILE A 17 12.53 0.72 9.00
CA ILE A 17 12.86 -0.25 10.03
C ILE A 17 13.07 -1.58 9.32
N ASP A 18 14.25 -2.18 9.49
CA ASP A 18 14.65 -3.48 8.93
C ASP A 18 13.90 -4.63 9.65
N ARG A 19 12.58 -4.59 9.54
CA ARG A 19 11.65 -5.53 10.12
C ARG A 19 10.47 -5.65 9.18
N PRO A 20 10.42 -6.69 8.33
CA PRO A 20 9.32 -6.86 7.39
C PRO A 20 7.98 -6.92 8.12
N SER A 21 6.99 -6.21 7.58
CA SER A 21 5.62 -6.25 8.11
C SER A 21 4.96 -7.60 7.84
N TYR A 22 5.30 -8.22 6.71
CA TYR A 22 4.71 -9.47 6.24
C TYR A 22 5.75 -10.33 5.52
N SER A 23 5.58 -11.65 5.58
CA SER A 23 6.42 -12.60 4.85
C SER A 23 5.83 -12.89 3.47
N ASP A 24 6.63 -13.38 2.52
CA ASP A 24 6.10 -13.86 1.23
C ASP A 24 5.00 -14.91 1.39
N ALA A 25 5.11 -15.79 2.40
CA ALA A 25 4.08 -16.77 2.72
C ALA A 25 2.74 -16.16 3.14
N ASP A 26 2.76 -15.01 3.83
CA ASP A 26 1.55 -14.28 4.21
C ASP A 26 0.87 -13.69 2.98
N LEU A 27 1.67 -13.12 2.06
CA LEU A 27 1.18 -12.54 0.82
C LEU A 27 0.62 -13.61 -0.13
N ASP A 28 1.30 -14.75 -0.26
CA ASP A 28 0.80 -15.92 -1.00
C ASP A 28 -0.53 -16.42 -0.45
N LYS A 29 -0.68 -16.42 0.88
CA LYS A 29 -1.94 -16.80 1.53
C LYS A 29 -3.04 -15.80 1.18
N TRP A 30 -2.76 -14.50 1.24
CA TRP A 30 -3.74 -13.46 0.90
C TRP A 30 -4.17 -13.50 -0.56
N GLU A 31 -3.24 -13.73 -1.50
CA GLU A 31 -3.58 -13.89 -2.92
C GLU A 31 -4.55 -15.05 -3.15
N LYS A 32 -4.33 -16.18 -2.46
CA LYS A 32 -5.20 -17.36 -2.54
C LYS A 32 -6.56 -17.12 -1.89
N ASP A 33 -6.58 -16.53 -0.69
CA ASP A 33 -7.80 -16.30 0.08
C ASP A 33 -8.73 -15.31 -0.62
N HIS A 34 -8.17 -14.27 -1.21
CA HIS A 34 -8.94 -13.19 -1.85
C HIS A 34 -9.02 -13.30 -3.39
N GLY A 35 -8.51 -14.40 -3.96
CA GLY A 35 -8.57 -14.65 -5.42
C GLY A 35 -7.94 -13.53 -6.25
N CYS A 36 -6.83 -12.96 -5.77
CA CYS A 36 -6.18 -11.81 -6.37
C CYS A 36 -4.69 -12.08 -6.61
N ARG A 37 -4.07 -11.28 -7.47
CA ARG A 37 -2.61 -11.19 -7.56
C ARG A 37 -2.15 -9.81 -7.16
N PHE A 38 -1.08 -9.75 -6.38
CA PHE A 38 -0.43 -8.51 -6.00
C PHE A 38 0.66 -8.13 -6.99
N PRO A 39 0.87 -6.83 -7.23
CA PRO A 39 2.00 -6.36 -8.02
C PRO A 39 3.32 -6.64 -7.29
N GLU A 40 4.40 -6.85 -8.05
CA GLU A 40 5.74 -7.12 -7.50
C GLU A 40 6.18 -6.02 -6.52
N SER A 41 5.87 -4.76 -6.83
CA SER A 41 6.18 -3.61 -5.98
C SER A 41 5.49 -3.68 -4.61
N PHE A 42 4.27 -4.18 -4.54
CA PHE A 42 3.54 -4.39 -3.28
C PHE A 42 4.23 -5.45 -2.42
N ARG A 43 4.57 -6.59 -3.02
CA ARG A 43 5.29 -7.66 -2.34
C ARG A 43 6.65 -7.17 -1.85
N GLY A 44 7.42 -6.55 -2.73
CA GLY A 44 8.76 -6.04 -2.42
C GLY A 44 8.77 -4.99 -1.31
N ILE A 45 7.77 -4.12 -1.23
CA ILE A 45 7.68 -3.14 -0.15
C ILE A 45 7.32 -3.83 1.18
N LEU A 46 6.34 -4.72 1.20
CA LEU A 46 5.88 -5.34 2.46
C LEU A 46 6.86 -6.35 3.06
N THR A 47 7.69 -6.99 2.23
CA THR A 47 8.67 -8.00 2.66
C THR A 47 10.06 -7.43 2.94
N GLN A 48 10.32 -6.16 2.62
CA GLN A 48 11.62 -5.53 2.90
C GLN A 48 11.70 -4.96 4.31
N GLY A 49 10.63 -4.35 4.81
CA GLY A 49 10.68 -3.70 6.10
C GLY A 49 9.35 -3.11 6.56
N SER A 50 9.44 -2.32 7.61
CA SER A 50 8.37 -1.45 8.09
C SER A 50 8.77 -0.01 7.84
N TYR A 51 7.77 0.83 7.59
CA TYR A 51 7.99 2.21 7.20
C TYR A 51 7.33 3.12 8.22
N GLU A 52 8.09 4.05 8.77
CA GLU A 52 7.58 5.05 9.70
C GLU A 52 6.94 6.19 8.90
N ILE A 53 5.62 6.13 8.77
CA ILE A 53 4.81 7.03 7.96
C ILE A 53 3.63 7.49 8.83
N ALA A 54 3.52 8.80 9.07
CA ALA A 54 2.52 9.37 9.97
C ALA A 54 1.08 9.03 9.52
N ASN A 55 0.28 8.51 10.46
CA ASN A 55 -1.11 8.08 10.30
C ASN A 55 -1.34 7.01 9.22
N PHE A 56 -0.27 6.39 8.72
CA PHE A 56 -0.33 5.38 7.66
C PHE A 56 0.09 4.03 8.21
N TYR A 57 -0.68 3.00 7.88
CA TYR A 57 -0.29 1.64 8.20
C TYR A 57 -0.84 0.66 7.17
N PHE A 58 -0.02 -0.34 6.86
CA PHE A 58 -0.46 -1.52 6.14
C PHE A 58 -1.16 -2.46 7.11
N HIS A 59 -2.28 -3.03 6.69
CA HIS A 59 -3.00 -4.03 7.47
C HIS A 59 -3.14 -5.32 6.65
N PRO A 60 -3.44 -6.46 7.29
CA PRO A 60 -3.88 -7.64 6.56
C PRO A 60 -5.03 -7.29 5.63
N LEU A 61 -5.12 -7.96 4.47
CA LEU A 61 -6.20 -7.68 3.52
C LEU A 61 -7.57 -7.69 4.24
N LYS A 62 -8.28 -6.57 4.15
CA LYS A 62 -9.62 -6.41 4.72
C LYS A 62 -10.65 -6.40 3.60
N GLU A 63 -11.79 -7.00 3.91
CA GLU A 63 -12.99 -6.93 3.09
C GLU A 63 -13.93 -5.87 3.66
N SER A 64 -14.64 -5.16 2.79
CA SER A 64 -15.70 -4.24 3.19
C SER A 64 -17.01 -4.69 2.57
N ALA A 65 -18.08 -4.68 3.37
CA ALA A 65 -19.43 -4.94 2.87
C ALA A 65 -19.90 -3.85 1.88
N GLU A 66 -19.37 -2.63 2.01
CA GLU A 66 -19.67 -1.51 1.11
C GLU A 66 -18.93 -1.63 -0.23
N PHE A 67 -17.75 -2.25 -0.22
CA PHE A 67 -16.88 -2.40 -1.40
C PHE A 67 -16.43 -3.87 -1.59
N PRO A 68 -17.36 -4.80 -1.90
CA PRO A 68 -17.06 -6.24 -1.96
C PRO A 68 -16.08 -6.62 -3.06
N ASP A 69 -16.04 -5.85 -4.15
CA ASP A 69 -15.11 -6.05 -5.28
C ASP A 69 -13.68 -5.56 -4.99
N PHE A 70 -13.42 -5.06 -3.78
CA PHE A 70 -12.15 -4.48 -3.41
C PHE A 70 -11.48 -5.24 -2.28
N ALA A 71 -10.15 -5.20 -2.27
CA ALA A 71 -9.29 -5.78 -1.26
C ALA A 71 -8.48 -4.64 -0.65
N ILE A 72 -8.84 -4.25 0.57
CA ILE A 72 -8.25 -3.09 1.26
C ILE A 72 -6.94 -3.55 1.88
N PHE A 73 -5.84 -2.84 1.62
CA PHE A 73 -4.50 -3.23 2.07
C PHE A 73 -3.83 -2.21 2.99
N ALA A 74 -4.29 -0.96 3.00
CA ALA A 74 -3.75 0.08 3.84
C ALA A 74 -4.81 1.11 4.19
N GLN A 75 -4.53 1.85 5.26
CA GLN A 75 -5.31 3.01 5.66
C GLN A 75 -4.37 4.18 5.91
N TRP A 76 -4.79 5.37 5.48
CA TRP A 76 -4.13 6.63 5.80
C TRP A 76 -5.15 7.64 6.30
N ASN A 77 -5.05 8.05 7.56
CA ASN A 77 -6.11 8.82 8.22
C ASN A 77 -7.46 8.08 8.11
N ASP A 78 -8.49 8.72 7.57
CA ASP A 78 -9.81 8.14 7.31
C ASP A 78 -9.94 7.46 5.93
N ASP A 79 -8.91 7.59 5.07
CA ASP A 79 -8.93 7.06 3.71
C ASP A 79 -8.46 5.59 3.70
N SER A 80 -9.27 4.72 3.10
CA SER A 80 -8.89 3.32 2.87
C SER A 80 -8.36 3.13 1.45
N PHE A 81 -7.25 2.40 1.31
CA PHE A 81 -6.63 2.12 0.02
C PHE A 81 -6.77 0.66 -0.34
N ALA A 82 -7.22 0.41 -1.57
CA ALA A 82 -7.59 -0.92 -2.00
C ALA A 82 -7.20 -1.21 -3.43
N PHE A 83 -7.05 -2.50 -3.70
CA PHE A 83 -7.00 -3.03 -5.06
C PHE A 83 -8.37 -3.53 -5.47
N LYS A 84 -8.71 -3.36 -6.74
CA LYS A 84 -9.86 -4.08 -7.32
C LYS A 84 -9.54 -5.57 -7.43
N ARG A 85 -10.44 -6.44 -6.98
CA ARG A 85 -10.31 -7.90 -7.14
C ARG A 85 -10.36 -8.27 -8.62
N GLY A 86 -9.66 -9.34 -8.97
CA GLY A 86 -9.50 -9.77 -10.36
C GLY A 86 -8.12 -10.36 -10.65
N PRO A 87 -7.98 -11.04 -11.79
CA PRO A 87 -6.78 -11.80 -12.17
C PRO A 87 -5.61 -10.94 -12.64
N GLU A 88 -5.83 -9.65 -12.91
CA GLU A 88 -4.81 -8.74 -13.43
C GLU A 88 -3.78 -8.38 -12.36
N GLN A 89 -2.48 -8.39 -12.73
CA GLN A 89 -1.35 -8.13 -11.83
C GLN A 89 -1.03 -6.64 -11.64
N ASP A 90 -1.30 -5.80 -12.65
CA ASP A 90 -1.05 -4.36 -12.60
C ASP A 90 -2.27 -3.62 -12.07
N LYS A 91 -2.40 -3.60 -10.76
CA LYS A 91 -3.57 -3.04 -10.10
C LYS A 91 -3.36 -1.56 -9.78
N ALA A 92 -4.17 -0.73 -10.42
CA ALA A 92 -4.43 0.62 -9.96
C ALA A 92 -4.86 0.62 -8.49
N VAL A 93 -4.45 1.66 -7.75
CA VAL A 93 -4.84 1.83 -6.36
C VAL A 93 -6.06 2.74 -6.29
N PHE A 94 -7.09 2.24 -5.63
CA PHE A 94 -8.32 2.94 -5.39
C PHE A 94 -8.36 3.48 -3.97
N VAL A 95 -8.91 4.68 -3.82
CA VAL A 95 -9.31 5.23 -2.52
C VAL A 95 -10.78 4.92 -2.31
N LEU A 96 -11.08 4.35 -1.15
CA LEU A 96 -12.42 4.04 -0.70
C LEU A 96 -12.78 5.02 0.41
N LEU A 97 -13.80 5.82 0.17
CA LEU A 97 -14.37 6.79 1.10
C LEU A 97 -15.79 6.36 1.43
N SER A 98 -16.16 6.38 2.70
CA SER A 98 -17.47 5.88 3.12
C SER A 98 -18.59 6.71 2.50
N GLY A 99 -19.55 6.02 1.87
CA GLY A 99 -20.69 6.67 1.21
C GLY A 99 -20.38 7.29 -0.16
N GLU A 100 -19.15 7.19 -0.66
CA GLU A 100 -18.75 7.65 -1.98
C GLU A 100 -18.37 6.48 -2.91
N LYS A 101 -18.24 6.77 -4.21
CA LYS A 101 -17.77 5.77 -5.17
C LYS A 101 -16.26 5.59 -5.06
N PRO A 102 -15.73 4.37 -5.24
CA PRO A 102 -14.29 4.11 -5.30
C PRO A 102 -13.62 5.01 -6.35
N LEU A 103 -12.60 5.76 -5.93
CA LEU A 103 -11.85 6.65 -6.81
C LEU A 103 -10.51 6.02 -7.16
N GLN A 104 -10.28 5.75 -8.45
CA GLN A 104 -8.94 5.39 -8.90
C GLN A 104 -8.02 6.61 -8.78
N LYS A 105 -7.12 6.60 -7.80
CA LYS A 105 -6.24 7.74 -7.51
C LYS A 105 -4.83 7.56 -8.06
N PHE A 106 -4.37 6.32 -8.19
CA PHE A 106 -3.03 6.01 -8.68
C PHE A 106 -3.07 4.91 -9.74
N GLU A 107 -2.23 5.04 -10.76
CA GLU A 107 -2.16 4.06 -11.86
C GLU A 107 -1.59 2.71 -11.39
N ASN A 108 -0.73 2.72 -10.36
CA ASN A 108 -0.14 1.51 -9.79
C ASN A 108 0.31 1.75 -8.33
N PHE A 109 0.69 0.66 -7.66
CA PHE A 109 1.14 0.69 -6.27
C PHE A 109 2.45 1.48 -6.06
N GLU A 110 3.37 1.47 -7.04
CA GLU A 110 4.64 2.20 -6.94
C GLU A 110 4.40 3.71 -6.86
N GLN A 111 3.54 4.25 -7.73
CA GLN A 111 3.13 5.65 -7.68
C GLN A 111 2.46 6.01 -6.36
N PHE A 112 1.55 5.15 -5.88
CA PHE A 112 0.90 5.32 -4.59
C PHE A 112 1.93 5.42 -3.45
N PHE A 113 2.83 4.44 -3.33
CA PHE A 113 3.78 4.40 -2.22
C PHE A 113 4.78 5.55 -2.27
N ARG A 114 5.22 5.94 -3.48
CA ARG A 114 6.05 7.13 -3.68
C ARG A 114 5.37 8.38 -3.16
N ASN A 115 4.08 8.56 -3.46
CA ASN A 115 3.32 9.71 -3.01
C ASN A 115 3.17 9.73 -1.48
N VAL A 116 2.90 8.58 -0.87
CA VAL A 116 2.83 8.45 0.60
C VAL A 116 4.18 8.78 1.26
N ALA A 117 5.29 8.27 0.72
CA ALA A 117 6.65 8.56 1.21
C ALA A 117 7.01 10.05 1.06
N ALA A 118 6.68 10.67 -0.09
CA ALA A 118 6.96 12.07 -0.34
C ALA A 118 6.14 13.02 0.56
N LEU A 119 4.85 12.75 0.76
CA LEU A 119 3.99 13.59 1.59
C LEU A 119 4.41 13.55 3.06
N THR A 120 4.88 12.40 3.55
CA THR A 120 5.46 12.32 4.89
C THR A 120 6.83 12.97 5.02
N ALA A 121 7.60 13.09 3.92
CA ALA A 121 8.82 13.90 3.89
C ALA A 121 8.51 15.39 4.11
N GLN A 122 7.46 15.90 3.47
CA GLN A 122 7.03 17.29 3.62
C GLN A 122 6.47 17.59 5.02
N SER A 123 5.71 16.69 5.64
CA SER A 123 5.16 16.93 6.99
C SER A 123 6.20 17.06 8.11
N ASN A 124 7.45 16.62 7.88
CA ASN A 124 8.55 16.74 8.86
C ASN A 124 9.52 17.90 8.54
N ASN A 125 9.33 18.61 7.43
CA ASN A 125 10.01 19.86 7.15
C ASN A 125 8.99 21.00 7.25
N PRO A 126 8.77 21.56 8.45
CA PRO A 126 8.17 22.88 8.53
C PRO A 126 9.16 23.87 7.93
N GLU A 127 8.80 24.50 6.81
CA GLU A 127 9.34 25.82 6.48
C GLU A 127 8.83 26.87 7.48
#